data_AF-A0A9P7WWN1-F1
#
_entry.id   AF-A0A9P7WWN1-F1
#
_cell.length_a   1.000
_cell.length_b   1.000
_cell.length_c   1.000
_cell.angle_alpha   90.00
_cell.angle_beta   90.00
_cell.angle_gamma   90.00
#
_symmetry.space_group_name_H-M   'P 1'
#
loop_
_entity.id
_entity.type
_entity.pdbx_description
1 polymer ?
#
loop_
_entity_poly.entity_id
_entity_poly.type
_entity_poly.pdbx_seq_one_letter_code
_entity_poly.pdbx_strand_id
1 'polypeptide(L)'
;MTSVERDIEAYFKEELPVMAGPLLKEYVVEWLGEERCLALARKSQGLFIYATTTARVLADRNVGRDPEKQLGRLLSFGGPVHPDDIYRQVMNRVCPETIEDDILTLFRSVLGALVVAEEPLNTYTLASLLCSKRSEQPELSERLRMKVLRYLQAVFIVPGVDTFNPAPNDQPIRFIHASCIDYLTDSSRCDPRFRINVTKEHERMAIRCFHGMRDLKPNICDLDPSPLNSEVEDFNEQMQKHMPPGLRYACMHVAAHVSQAPINSGDVEDSVKIFAKVSLMTWLEVLGLMGRTNDAVGMASLMELWFKSKPQQNSPPSQPPSYLIDFFGRLILHSDVALISVRSAQATSGALPLQNLKNVNSFVAGILHPASGDLHRSAQSHQSFVA
;
A
#
# COMPACT_ATOMS: atom_id res chain seq x y z
N MET A 1 -1.91 16.75 41.28
CA MET A 1 -2.39 16.57 39.91
C MET A 1 -1.66 17.55 39.02
N THR A 2 -0.98 17.08 37.98
CA THR A 2 -0.15 17.91 37.09
C THR A 2 -1.02 18.77 36.16
N SER A 3 -0.43 19.71 35.41
CA SER A 3 -1.17 20.44 34.36
C SER A 3 -1.67 19.50 33.28
N VAL A 4 -0.82 18.57 32.83
CA VAL A 4 -1.16 17.61 31.77
C VAL A 4 -2.29 16.67 32.21
N GLU A 5 -2.30 16.24 33.47
CA GLU A 5 -3.42 15.44 34.00
C GLU A 5 -4.75 16.20 33.96
N ARG A 6 -4.74 17.53 34.19
CA ARG A 6 -5.96 18.35 34.10
C ARG A 6 -6.45 18.46 32.68
N ASP A 7 -5.54 18.62 31.72
CA ASP A 7 -5.89 18.68 30.30
C ASP A 7 -6.46 17.33 29.82
N ILE A 8 -5.91 16.20 30.29
CA ILE A 8 -6.43 14.87 29.98
C ILE A 8 -7.79 14.63 30.65
N GLU A 9 -7.98 15.07 31.89
CA GLU A 9 -9.28 14.97 32.56
C GLU A 9 -10.35 15.76 31.79
N ALA A 10 -10.03 17.00 31.38
CA ALA A 10 -10.91 17.82 30.56
C ALA A 10 -11.22 17.16 29.22
N TYR A 11 -10.21 16.60 28.55
CA TYR A 11 -10.39 15.82 27.33
C TYR A 11 -11.42 14.68 27.50
N PHE A 12 -11.35 13.90 28.58
CA PHE A 12 -12.34 12.85 28.83
C PHE A 12 -13.74 13.41 29.10
N LYS A 13 -13.86 14.53 29.83
CA LYS A 13 -15.15 15.17 30.12
C LYS A 13 -15.82 15.73 28.86
N GLU A 14 -15.03 16.27 27.93
CA GLU A 14 -15.55 17.00 26.77
C GLU A 14 -15.68 16.09 25.54
N GLU A 15 -14.66 15.30 25.22
CA GLU A 15 -14.58 14.58 23.95
C GLU A 15 -15.27 13.21 24.00
N LEU A 16 -15.16 12.47 25.11
CA LEU A 16 -15.73 11.13 25.21
C LEU A 16 -17.27 11.12 25.04
N PRO A 17 -18.04 12.04 25.65
CA PRO A 17 -19.48 12.15 25.39
C PRO A 17 -19.82 12.56 23.95
N VAL A 18 -18.98 13.38 23.32
CA VAL A 18 -19.16 13.79 21.91
C VAL A 18 -18.94 12.58 20.99
N MET A 19 -17.87 11.81 21.22
CA MET A 19 -17.55 10.59 20.49
C MET A 19 -18.65 9.52 20.61
N ALA A 20 -19.30 9.43 21.78
CA ALA A 20 -20.41 8.52 21.95
C ALA A 20 -21.61 8.88 21.06
N GLY A 21 -21.72 10.12 20.59
CA GLY A 21 -22.81 10.60 19.75
C GLY A 21 -24.01 11.13 20.54
N PRO A 22 -24.89 11.93 19.89
CA PRO A 22 -25.88 12.75 20.57
C PRO A 22 -26.87 11.96 21.42
N LEU A 23 -27.22 10.73 21.00
CA LEU A 23 -28.18 9.89 21.72
C LEU A 23 -27.67 9.34 23.06
N LEU A 24 -26.36 9.24 23.27
CA LEU A 24 -25.78 8.71 24.51
C LEU A 24 -24.98 9.75 25.28
N LYS A 25 -24.89 11.00 24.78
CA LYS A 25 -24.07 12.04 25.40
C LYS A 25 -24.40 12.22 26.88
N GLU A 26 -25.69 12.34 27.22
CA GLU A 26 -26.14 12.54 28.60
C GLU A 26 -25.87 11.32 29.48
N TYR A 27 -26.21 10.11 28.99
CA TYR A 27 -25.88 8.86 29.68
C TYR A 27 -24.38 8.76 29.98
N VAL A 28 -23.54 9.12 29.01
CA VAL A 28 -22.08 9.07 29.13
C VAL A 28 -21.55 10.09 30.12
N VAL A 29 -22.09 11.32 30.13
CA VAL A 29 -21.75 12.32 31.16
C VAL A 29 -22.10 11.81 32.55
N GLU A 30 -23.29 11.21 32.70
CA GLU A 30 -23.80 10.70 33.98
C GLU A 30 -22.94 9.56 34.53
N TRP A 31 -22.71 8.50 33.75
CA TRP A 31 -21.92 7.37 34.25
C TRP A 31 -20.43 7.69 34.31
N LEU A 32 -19.88 8.53 33.43
CA LEU A 32 -18.45 8.83 33.50
C LEU A 32 -18.15 9.59 34.80
N GLY A 33 -18.84 10.70 35.09
CA GLY A 33 -18.64 11.47 36.31
C GLY A 33 -17.20 11.97 36.51
N GLU A 34 -16.98 12.83 37.50
CA GLU A 34 -15.65 13.43 37.72
C GLU A 34 -14.62 12.42 38.22
N GLU A 35 -15.03 11.53 39.11
CA GLU A 35 -14.12 10.58 39.75
C GLU A 35 -13.48 9.61 38.75
N ARG A 36 -14.26 9.10 37.78
CA ARG A 36 -13.73 8.20 36.76
C ARG A 36 -12.91 8.95 35.70
N CYS A 37 -13.26 10.20 35.35
CA CYS A 37 -12.42 11.06 34.52
C CYS A 37 -11.04 11.26 35.15
N LEU A 38 -11.01 11.58 36.45
CA LEU A 38 -9.78 11.77 37.20
C LEU A 38 -8.97 10.47 37.29
N ALA A 39 -9.64 9.33 37.51
CA ALA A 39 -8.99 8.03 37.52
C ALA A 39 -8.34 7.73 36.16
N LEU A 40 -9.03 7.98 35.05
CA LEU A 40 -8.50 7.85 33.69
C LEU A 40 -7.34 8.80 33.41
N ALA A 41 -7.43 10.05 33.85
CA ALA A 41 -6.36 11.03 33.68
C ALA A 41 -5.07 10.61 34.41
N ARG A 42 -5.19 10.18 35.67
CA ARG A 42 -4.08 9.61 36.43
C ARG A 42 -3.53 8.35 35.77
N LYS A 43 -4.41 7.48 35.28
CA LYS A 43 -4.05 6.23 34.58
C LYS A 43 -3.27 6.49 33.30
N SER A 44 -3.57 7.60 32.61
CA SER A 44 -2.89 8.00 31.36
C SER A 44 -1.44 8.44 31.57
N GLN A 45 -1.03 8.79 32.80
CA GLN A 45 0.33 9.24 33.13
C GLN A 45 0.87 10.35 32.21
N GLY A 46 -0.02 11.25 31.78
CA GLY A 46 0.32 12.34 30.86
C GLY A 46 0.36 11.97 29.36
N LEU A 47 0.07 10.72 29.00
CA LEU A 47 0.08 10.27 27.60
C LEU A 47 -1.28 10.49 26.93
N PHE A 48 -1.40 11.53 26.12
CA PHE A 48 -2.63 11.79 25.34
C PHE A 48 -3.00 10.65 24.40
N ILE A 49 -2.03 9.92 23.84
CA ILE A 49 -2.34 8.75 23.01
C ILE A 49 -3.12 7.68 23.78
N TYR A 50 -2.78 7.46 25.06
CA TYR A 50 -3.54 6.55 25.91
C TYR A 50 -4.94 7.10 26.17
N ALA A 51 -5.05 8.40 26.46
CA ALA A 51 -6.34 9.05 26.71
C ALA A 51 -7.28 8.96 25.49
N THR A 52 -6.79 9.34 24.31
CA THR A 52 -7.54 9.30 23.05
C THR A 52 -7.95 7.89 22.66
N THR A 53 -7.03 6.93 22.73
CA THR A 53 -7.34 5.52 22.41
C THR A 53 -8.37 4.97 23.40
N THR A 54 -8.22 5.27 24.69
CA THR A 54 -9.17 4.84 25.73
C THR A 54 -10.56 5.45 25.52
N ALA A 55 -10.64 6.74 25.20
CA ALA A 55 -11.92 7.39 24.92
C ALA A 55 -12.63 6.74 23.73
N ARG A 56 -11.91 6.47 22.64
CA ARG A 56 -12.45 5.76 21.49
C ARG A 56 -12.87 4.32 21.82
N VAL A 57 -12.11 3.60 22.64
CA VAL A 57 -12.48 2.26 23.12
C VAL A 57 -13.81 2.31 23.87
N LEU A 58 -13.97 3.25 24.80
CA LEU A 58 -15.18 3.39 25.62
C LEU A 58 -16.39 3.87 24.80
N ALA A 59 -16.16 4.68 23.77
CA ALA A 59 -17.21 5.17 22.88
C ALA A 59 -17.55 4.21 21.73
N ASP A 60 -16.70 3.21 21.44
CA ASP A 60 -16.91 2.27 20.33
C ASP A 60 -18.04 1.27 20.61
N ARG A 61 -19.14 1.48 19.89
CA ARG A 61 -20.37 0.69 19.97
C ARG A 61 -20.30 -0.62 19.17
N ASN A 62 -19.38 -0.76 18.22
CA ASN A 62 -19.37 -1.89 17.29
C ASN A 62 -19.11 -3.21 17.99
N VAL A 63 -18.41 -3.21 19.11
CA VAL A 63 -18.05 -4.43 19.84
C VAL A 63 -19.06 -4.79 20.95
N GLY A 64 -20.17 -4.05 21.08
CA GLY A 64 -21.33 -4.45 21.91
C GLY A 64 -21.03 -4.69 23.39
N ARG A 65 -20.05 -3.99 23.98
CA ARG A 65 -19.66 -4.17 25.39
C ARG A 65 -20.07 -2.94 26.21
N ASP A 66 -20.57 -3.22 27.41
CA ASP A 66 -20.87 -2.23 28.45
C ASP A 66 -19.63 -1.35 28.76
N PRO A 67 -19.72 -0.02 28.58
CA PRO A 67 -18.59 0.89 28.73
C PRO A 67 -18.12 1.00 30.20
N GLU A 68 -19.01 0.85 31.18
CA GLU A 68 -18.62 0.86 32.60
C GLU A 68 -17.78 -0.37 32.96
N LYS A 69 -18.17 -1.54 32.45
CA LYS A 69 -17.37 -2.78 32.60
C LYS A 69 -16.04 -2.69 31.86
N GLN A 70 -15.99 -1.98 30.73
CA GLN A 70 -14.72 -1.73 30.03
C GLN A 70 -13.81 -0.82 30.83
N LEU A 71 -14.34 0.27 31.36
CA LEU A 71 -13.60 1.16 32.24
C LEU A 71 -13.04 0.38 33.45
N GLY A 72 -13.88 -0.43 34.10
CA GLY A 72 -13.45 -1.27 35.22
C GLY A 72 -12.26 -2.16 34.86
N ARG A 73 -12.29 -2.81 33.68
CA ARG A 73 -11.15 -3.59 33.17
C ARG A 73 -9.91 -2.73 32.94
N LEU A 74 -10.05 -1.57 32.27
CA LEU A 74 -8.95 -0.65 31.99
C LEU A 74 -8.26 -0.15 33.28
N LEU A 75 -9.06 0.17 34.29
CA LEU A 75 -8.56 0.64 35.59
C LEU A 75 -7.99 -0.49 36.46
N SER A 76 -8.46 -1.73 36.30
CA SER A 76 -8.05 -2.89 37.12
C SER A 76 -6.62 -3.38 36.88
N PHE A 77 -6.02 -3.05 35.73
CA PHE A 77 -4.61 -3.38 35.48
C PHE A 77 -3.72 -2.52 36.39
N GLY A 78 -3.09 -3.10 37.41
CA GLY A 78 -2.11 -2.39 38.26
C GLY A 78 -0.79 -2.12 37.52
N GLY A 79 -0.14 -0.98 37.78
CA GLY A 79 1.21 -0.66 37.28
C GLY A 79 1.29 0.50 36.26
N PRO A 80 2.53 0.82 35.81
CA PRO A 80 2.80 1.82 34.79
C PRO A 80 2.07 1.45 33.50
N VAL A 81 1.34 2.40 32.93
CA VAL A 81 0.56 2.16 31.72
C VAL A 81 1.44 2.41 30.52
N HIS A 82 1.76 1.35 29.77
CA HIS A 82 2.40 1.51 28.47
C HIS A 82 1.29 1.64 27.39
N PRO A 83 1.48 2.44 26.34
CA PRO A 83 0.59 2.44 25.18
C PRO A 83 0.32 1.04 24.60
N ASP A 84 1.23 0.09 24.84
CA ASP A 84 1.10 -1.31 24.41
C ASP A 84 -0.07 -2.03 25.08
N ASP A 85 -0.39 -1.67 26.32
CA ASP A 85 -1.48 -2.31 27.06
C ASP A 85 -2.82 -1.99 26.40
N ILE A 86 -3.01 -0.73 25.96
CA ILE A 86 -4.24 -0.34 25.26
C ILE A 86 -4.28 -0.94 23.85
N TYR A 87 -3.15 -1.02 23.13
CA TYR A 87 -3.10 -1.71 21.84
C TYR A 87 -3.43 -3.19 21.97
N ARG A 88 -2.84 -3.90 22.95
CA ARG A 88 -3.14 -5.30 23.22
C ARG A 88 -4.61 -5.51 23.57
N GLN A 89 -5.19 -4.64 24.39
CA GLN A 89 -6.62 -4.71 24.71
C GLN A 89 -7.50 -4.50 23.48
N VAL A 90 -7.18 -3.53 22.61
CA VAL A 90 -7.88 -3.32 21.34
C VAL A 90 -7.77 -4.58 20.47
N MET A 91 -6.57 -5.10 20.24
CA MET A 91 -6.39 -6.28 19.38
C MET A 91 -7.12 -7.52 19.93
N ASN A 92 -7.04 -7.79 21.24
CA ASN A 92 -7.76 -8.90 21.88
C ASN A 92 -9.28 -8.72 21.89
N ARG A 93 -9.75 -7.47 21.85
CA ARG A 93 -11.18 -7.14 21.73
C ARG A 93 -11.69 -7.43 20.32
N VAL A 94 -10.91 -7.09 19.30
CA VAL A 94 -11.27 -7.32 17.89
C VAL A 94 -11.10 -8.79 17.49
N CYS A 95 -10.05 -9.43 17.99
CA CYS A 95 -9.70 -10.82 17.71
C CYS A 95 -9.55 -11.59 19.04
N PRO A 96 -10.67 -12.04 19.64
CA PRO A 96 -10.62 -12.92 20.80
C PRO A 96 -9.92 -14.25 20.48
N GLU A 97 -9.50 -15.01 21.48
CA GLU A 97 -8.86 -16.32 21.28
C GLU A 97 -9.72 -17.33 20.53
N THR A 98 -11.05 -17.15 20.56
CA THR A 98 -12.03 -17.97 19.85
C THR A 98 -12.34 -17.49 18.43
N ILE A 99 -11.60 -16.49 17.91
CA ILE A 99 -11.82 -15.97 16.56
C ILE A 99 -11.51 -17.04 15.51
N GLU A 100 -12.29 -17.07 14.44
CA GLU A 100 -12.05 -17.99 13.32
C GLU A 100 -10.70 -17.68 12.64
N ASP A 101 -9.96 -18.72 12.26
CA ASP A 101 -8.60 -18.61 11.69
C ASP A 101 -8.58 -17.81 10.38
N ASP A 102 -9.64 -17.90 9.57
CA ASP A 102 -9.76 -17.16 8.31
C ASP A 102 -9.92 -15.65 8.57
N ILE A 103 -10.66 -15.27 9.62
CA ILE A 103 -10.81 -13.88 10.05
C ILE A 103 -9.50 -13.35 10.63
N LEU A 104 -8.79 -14.15 11.44
CA LEU A 104 -7.47 -13.77 11.95
C LEU A 104 -6.46 -13.57 10.81
N THR A 105 -6.49 -14.46 9.80
CA THR A 105 -5.62 -14.35 8.62
C THR A 105 -5.93 -13.10 7.80
N LEU A 106 -7.22 -12.79 7.61
CA LEU A 106 -7.66 -11.57 6.95
C LEU A 106 -7.24 -10.33 7.73
N PHE A 107 -7.40 -10.35 9.05
CA PHE A 107 -7.00 -9.26 9.94
C PHE A 107 -5.50 -8.98 9.84
N ARG A 108 -4.66 -10.02 9.92
CA ARG A 108 -3.20 -9.89 9.74
C ARG A 108 -2.85 -9.37 8.36
N SER A 109 -3.55 -9.81 7.31
CA SER A 109 -3.33 -9.34 5.95
C SER A 109 -3.64 -7.86 5.78
N VAL A 110 -4.71 -7.38 6.43
CA VAL A 110 -5.10 -5.96 6.46
C VAL A 110 -4.08 -5.12 7.20
N LEU A 111 -3.72 -5.51 8.44
CA LEU A 111 -2.76 -4.76 9.24
C LEU A 111 -1.39 -4.74 8.55
N GLY A 112 -0.93 -5.89 8.05
CA GLY A 112 0.34 -6.00 7.34
C GLY A 112 0.38 -5.08 6.12
N ALA A 113 -0.70 -5.10 5.31
CA ALA A 113 -0.83 -4.21 4.16
C ALA A 113 -0.80 -2.73 4.53
N LEU A 114 -1.53 -2.33 5.57
CA LEU A 114 -1.57 -0.94 6.03
C LEU A 114 -0.25 -0.47 6.62
N VAL A 115 0.49 -1.36 7.30
CA VAL A 115 1.80 -1.05 7.90
C VAL A 115 2.86 -0.76 6.83
N VAL A 116 2.88 -1.53 5.75
CA VAL A 116 3.92 -1.41 4.71
C VAL A 116 3.50 -0.57 3.50
N ALA A 117 2.30 0.03 3.53
CA ALA A 117 1.81 0.80 2.39
C ALA A 117 2.69 2.02 2.13
N GLU A 118 3.12 2.21 0.87
CA GLU A 118 3.95 3.34 0.44
C GLU A 118 3.15 4.65 0.35
N GLU A 119 1.82 4.53 0.28
CA GLU A 119 0.88 5.63 0.41
C GLU A 119 -0.35 5.18 1.22
N PRO A 120 -1.02 6.08 1.96
CA PRO A 120 -2.21 5.73 2.72
C PRO A 120 -3.32 5.12 1.84
N LEU A 121 -3.77 3.91 2.20
CA LEU A 121 -4.75 3.16 1.42
C LEU A 121 -6.18 3.46 1.89
N ASN A 122 -7.11 3.70 0.96
CA ASN A 122 -8.54 3.60 1.25
C ASN A 122 -9.01 2.13 1.20
N THR A 123 -10.21 1.85 1.71
CA THR A 123 -10.75 0.48 1.79
C THR A 123 -10.84 -0.19 0.43
N TYR A 124 -11.17 0.56 -0.62
CA TYR A 124 -11.29 0.01 -1.98
C TYR A 124 -9.95 -0.43 -2.56
N THR A 125 -8.92 0.41 -2.39
CA THR A 125 -7.54 0.12 -2.82
C THR A 125 -6.97 -1.05 -2.04
N LEU A 126 -7.15 -1.06 -0.73
CA LEU A 126 -6.77 -2.17 0.13
C LEU A 126 -7.44 -3.49 -0.32
N ALA A 127 -8.76 -3.48 -0.54
CA ALA A 127 -9.47 -4.65 -1.05
C ALA A 127 -8.93 -5.11 -2.42
N SER A 128 -8.63 -4.17 -3.32
CA SER A 128 -8.05 -4.48 -4.64
C SER A 128 -6.73 -5.23 -4.52
N LEU A 129 -5.86 -4.82 -3.59
CA LEU A 129 -4.55 -5.43 -3.37
C LEU A 129 -4.65 -6.78 -2.65
N LEU A 130 -5.67 -6.96 -1.80
CA LEU A 130 -5.89 -8.20 -1.06
C LEU A 130 -6.66 -9.28 -1.85
N CYS A 131 -7.36 -8.91 -2.92
CA CYS A 131 -8.15 -9.84 -3.72
C CYS A 131 -7.30 -10.72 -4.64
N SER A 132 -7.71 -11.98 -4.79
CA SER A 132 -7.19 -12.88 -5.81
C SER A 132 -7.81 -12.63 -7.19
N LYS A 133 -9.04 -12.09 -7.25
CA LYS A 133 -9.70 -11.73 -8.51
C LYS A 133 -10.39 -10.38 -8.41
N ARG A 134 -10.35 -9.61 -9.50
CA ARG A 134 -11.00 -8.28 -9.57
C ARG A 134 -12.50 -8.36 -9.34
N SER A 135 -13.15 -9.45 -9.75
CA SER A 135 -14.59 -9.67 -9.52
C SER A 135 -14.97 -9.84 -8.05
N GLU A 136 -14.05 -10.27 -7.19
CA GLU A 136 -14.27 -10.49 -5.75
C GLU A 136 -14.10 -9.19 -4.94
N GLN A 137 -13.60 -8.13 -5.56
CA GLN A 137 -13.26 -6.86 -4.88
C GLN A 137 -14.43 -6.19 -4.16
N PRO A 138 -15.65 -6.07 -4.74
CA PRO A 138 -16.74 -5.42 -4.04
C PRO A 138 -17.14 -6.18 -2.75
N GLU A 139 -17.19 -7.51 -2.83
CA GLU A 139 -17.51 -8.37 -1.69
C GLU A 139 -16.41 -8.31 -0.63
N LEU A 140 -15.13 -8.37 -1.02
CA LEU A 140 -14.03 -8.25 -0.08
C LEU A 140 -14.01 -6.87 0.58
N SER A 141 -14.23 -5.79 -0.18
CA SER A 141 -14.30 -4.42 0.36
C SER A 141 -15.35 -4.31 1.47
N GLU A 142 -16.55 -4.87 1.24
CA GLU A 142 -17.59 -4.90 2.26
C GLU A 142 -17.22 -5.80 3.45
N ARG A 143 -16.63 -6.96 3.19
CA ARG A 143 -16.14 -7.86 4.25
C ARG A 143 -15.06 -7.19 5.11
N LEU A 144 -14.11 -6.47 4.51
CA LEU A 144 -13.07 -5.71 5.22
C LEU A 144 -13.70 -4.64 6.10
N ARG A 145 -14.65 -3.89 5.55
CA ARG A 145 -15.41 -2.86 6.26
C ARG A 145 -16.13 -3.45 7.48
N MET A 146 -16.91 -4.50 7.27
CA MET A 146 -17.85 -5.03 8.24
C MET A 146 -17.27 -6.05 9.22
N LYS A 147 -16.15 -6.70 8.90
CA LYS A 147 -15.55 -7.72 9.78
C LYS A 147 -14.20 -7.32 10.39
N VAL A 148 -13.51 -6.31 9.84
CA VAL A 148 -12.15 -5.95 10.28
C VAL A 148 -12.09 -4.48 10.68
N LEU A 149 -12.25 -3.57 9.72
CA LEU A 149 -11.95 -2.15 9.90
C LEU A 149 -12.91 -1.46 10.88
N ARG A 150 -14.20 -1.85 10.91
CA ARG A 150 -15.16 -1.29 11.88
C ARG A 150 -14.78 -1.48 13.34
N TYR A 151 -14.01 -2.54 13.65
CA TYR A 151 -13.63 -2.86 15.02
C TYR A 151 -12.29 -2.23 15.41
N LEU A 152 -11.61 -1.61 14.45
CA LEU A 152 -10.28 -1.02 14.60
C LEU A 152 -10.31 0.51 14.81
N GLN A 153 -11.49 1.11 14.96
CA GLN A 153 -11.68 2.57 15.08
C GLN A 153 -11.00 3.21 16.30
N ALA A 154 -10.67 2.39 17.31
CA ALA A 154 -9.91 2.82 18.47
C ALA A 154 -8.46 3.20 18.14
N VAL A 155 -7.87 2.61 17.10
CA VAL A 155 -6.46 2.81 16.72
C VAL A 155 -6.28 3.27 15.27
N PHE A 156 -7.35 3.19 14.47
CA PHE A 156 -7.43 3.69 13.11
C PHE A 156 -8.53 4.73 12.94
N ILE A 157 -8.30 5.68 12.05
CA ILE A 157 -9.35 6.47 11.41
C ILE A 157 -9.74 5.72 10.14
N VAL A 158 -11.01 5.31 10.05
CA VAL A 158 -11.54 4.51 8.93
C VAL A 158 -12.70 5.25 8.26
N PRO A 159 -12.45 6.01 7.19
CA PRO A 159 -13.51 6.74 6.49
C PRO A 159 -14.68 5.85 6.06
N GLY A 160 -15.91 6.38 6.13
CA GLY A 160 -17.13 5.63 5.85
C GLY A 160 -17.61 4.66 6.93
N VAL A 161 -16.79 4.40 7.95
CA VAL A 161 -17.09 3.46 9.04
C VAL A 161 -16.93 4.13 10.40
N ASP A 162 -15.92 4.99 10.51
CA ASP A 162 -15.57 5.75 11.69
C ASP A 162 -16.79 6.58 12.14
N THR A 163 -17.42 6.11 13.22
CA THR A 163 -18.57 6.78 13.81
C THR A 163 -18.18 8.07 14.52
N PHE A 164 -16.88 8.27 14.80
CA PHE A 164 -16.34 9.46 15.45
C PHE A 164 -16.01 10.57 14.45
N ASN A 165 -15.63 10.22 13.22
CA ASN A 165 -15.32 11.17 12.16
C ASN A 165 -15.85 10.70 10.78
N PRO A 166 -17.10 11.09 10.43
CA PRO A 166 -17.69 10.69 9.15
C PRO A 166 -16.97 11.39 8.00
N ALA A 167 -16.19 10.62 7.25
CA ALA A 167 -15.51 11.06 6.03
C ALA A 167 -15.96 10.21 4.82
N PRO A 168 -15.90 10.75 3.58
CA PRO A 168 -16.25 9.99 2.38
C PRO A 168 -15.40 8.72 2.24
N ASN A 169 -15.98 7.67 1.65
CA ASN A 169 -15.36 6.32 1.54
C ASN A 169 -14.06 6.29 0.72
N ASP A 170 -13.76 7.35 -0.04
CA ASP A 170 -12.56 7.47 -0.86
C ASP A 170 -11.32 7.92 -0.06
N GLN A 171 -11.53 8.44 1.16
CA GLN A 171 -10.45 8.89 2.02
C GLN A 171 -9.62 7.70 2.56
N PRO A 172 -8.32 7.92 2.80
CA PRO A 172 -7.44 6.85 3.25
C PRO A 172 -7.68 6.45 4.71
N ILE A 173 -7.48 5.16 4.99
CA ILE A 173 -7.37 4.62 6.34
C ILE A 173 -6.05 5.12 6.94
N ARG A 174 -6.08 5.60 8.18
CA ARG A 174 -4.89 6.14 8.86
C ARG A 174 -4.76 5.56 10.25
N PHE A 175 -3.52 5.28 10.67
CA PHE A 175 -3.23 5.06 12.09
C PHE A 175 -3.43 6.38 12.84
N ILE A 176 -4.01 6.31 14.04
CA ILE A 176 -4.12 7.49 14.91
C ILE A 176 -2.73 7.95 15.37
N HIS A 177 -1.82 6.99 15.61
CA HIS A 177 -0.47 7.29 16.07
C HIS A 177 0.53 6.22 15.66
N ALA A 178 1.76 6.64 15.34
CA ALA A 178 2.84 5.77 14.88
C ALA A 178 3.24 4.67 15.89
N SER A 179 3.07 4.93 17.20
CA SER A 179 3.38 3.91 18.22
C SER A 179 2.56 2.63 18.12
N CYS A 180 1.41 2.65 17.42
CA CYS A 180 0.65 1.44 17.11
C CYS A 180 1.40 0.58 16.08
N ILE A 181 2.01 1.21 15.07
CA ILE A 181 2.90 0.53 14.11
C ILE A 181 4.13 -0.01 14.84
N ASP A 182 4.75 0.79 15.71
CA ASP A 182 5.90 0.34 16.51
C ASP A 182 5.55 -0.88 17.36
N TYR A 183 4.37 -0.88 17.99
CA TYR A 183 3.85 -2.05 18.71
C TYR A 183 3.72 -3.25 17.76
N LEU A 184 2.97 -3.13 16.66
CA LEU A 184 2.67 -4.24 15.74
C LEU A 184 3.92 -4.88 15.12
N THR A 185 5.00 -4.12 14.94
CA THR A 185 6.23 -4.57 14.29
C THR A 185 7.29 -5.10 15.27
N ASP A 186 7.15 -4.83 16.58
CA ASP A 186 8.10 -5.25 17.61
C ASP A 186 7.70 -6.59 18.25
N SER A 187 8.59 -7.57 18.12
CA SER A 187 8.38 -8.93 18.63
C SER A 187 8.40 -9.06 20.15
N SER A 188 9.05 -8.12 20.84
CA SER A 188 9.13 -8.09 22.29
C SER A 188 7.89 -7.47 22.93
N ARG A 189 7.11 -6.72 22.15
CA ARG A 189 5.96 -5.92 22.62
C ARG A 189 4.62 -6.53 22.22
N CYS A 190 4.50 -6.97 20.96
CA CYS A 190 3.24 -7.45 20.39
C CYS A 190 3.00 -8.94 20.62
N ASP A 191 1.74 -9.29 20.90
CA ASP A 191 1.26 -10.67 20.86
C ASP A 191 1.59 -11.31 19.48
N PRO A 192 2.21 -12.50 19.46
CA PRO A 192 2.56 -13.21 18.21
C PRO A 192 1.40 -13.40 17.22
N ARG A 193 0.15 -13.43 17.70
CA ARG A 193 -1.06 -13.52 16.86
C ARG A 193 -1.26 -12.30 15.96
N PHE A 194 -0.80 -11.12 16.39
CA PHE A 194 -0.97 -9.86 15.66
C PHE A 194 0.32 -9.30 15.10
N ARG A 195 1.47 -9.86 15.48
CA ARG A 195 2.79 -9.39 15.05
C ARG A 195 2.91 -9.36 13.52
N ILE A 196 3.38 -8.23 13.02
CA ILE A 196 3.67 -7.96 11.62
C ILE A 196 5.18 -8.06 11.39
N ASN A 197 5.57 -8.87 10.40
CA ASN A 197 6.95 -8.90 9.92
C ASN A 197 7.02 -8.01 8.68
N VAL A 198 7.55 -6.80 8.85
CA VAL A 198 7.63 -5.76 7.81
C VAL A 198 8.21 -6.31 6.51
N THR A 199 9.39 -6.94 6.55
CA THR A 199 10.06 -7.49 5.36
C THR A 199 9.18 -8.53 4.66
N LYS A 200 8.49 -9.41 5.41
CA LYS A 200 7.56 -10.39 4.85
C LYS A 200 6.28 -9.78 4.30
N GLU A 201 5.80 -8.66 4.84
CA GLU A 201 4.67 -7.95 4.25
C GLU A 201 5.05 -7.20 2.97
N HIS A 202 6.27 -6.65 2.85
CA HIS A 202 6.76 -6.10 1.56
C HIS A 202 6.83 -7.19 0.48
N GLU A 203 7.27 -8.41 0.82
CA GLU A 203 7.21 -9.56 -0.09
C GLU A 203 5.78 -9.85 -0.57
N ARG A 204 4.82 -9.96 0.36
CA ARG A 204 3.41 -10.19 0.01
C ARG A 204 2.83 -9.05 -0.82
N MET A 205 3.19 -7.80 -0.50
CA MET A 205 2.70 -6.64 -1.22
C MET A 205 3.28 -6.57 -2.64
N ALA A 206 4.56 -6.89 -2.82
CA ALA A 206 5.17 -7.01 -4.15
C ALA A 206 4.42 -8.05 -5.00
N ILE A 207 4.17 -9.25 -4.46
CA ILE A 207 3.43 -10.32 -5.15
C ILE A 207 2.02 -9.85 -5.52
N ARG A 208 1.31 -9.19 -4.60
CA ARG A 208 -0.03 -8.62 -4.84
C ARG A 208 -0.01 -7.56 -5.94
N CYS A 209 1.01 -6.70 -5.98
CA CYS A 209 1.18 -5.72 -7.04
C CYS A 209 1.38 -6.40 -8.40
N PHE A 210 2.28 -7.39 -8.49
CA PHE A 210 2.49 -8.14 -9.73
C PHE A 210 1.21 -8.86 -10.19
N HIS A 211 0.48 -9.47 -9.25
CA HIS A 211 -0.80 -10.10 -9.54
C HIS A 211 -1.82 -9.10 -10.10
N GLY A 212 -1.93 -7.91 -9.50
CA GLY A 212 -2.80 -6.83 -9.99
C GLY A 212 -2.45 -6.34 -11.41
N MET A 213 -1.20 -6.51 -11.84
CA MET A 213 -0.71 -6.13 -13.17
C MET A 213 -0.69 -7.29 -14.19
N ARG A 214 -1.11 -8.49 -13.80
CA ARG A 214 -1.02 -9.68 -14.67
C ARG A 214 -1.89 -9.56 -15.93
N ASP A 215 -3.04 -8.92 -15.81
CA ASP A 215 -4.03 -8.78 -16.88
C ASP A 215 -3.93 -7.42 -17.60
N LEU A 216 -2.79 -6.74 -17.48
CA LEU A 216 -2.53 -5.52 -18.24
C LEU A 216 -2.55 -5.82 -19.75
N LYS A 217 -3.41 -5.12 -20.47
CA LYS A 217 -3.50 -5.18 -21.94
C LYS A 217 -2.95 -3.89 -22.56
N PRO A 218 -2.42 -3.95 -23.79
CA PRO A 218 -2.12 -2.75 -24.57
C PRO A 218 -3.37 -1.90 -24.77
N ASN A 219 -3.20 -0.58 -24.81
CA ASN A 219 -4.29 0.39 -24.86
C ASN A 219 -5.33 0.15 -23.75
N ILE A 220 -4.88 0.13 -22.49
CA ILE A 220 -5.75 -0.27 -21.37
C ILE A 220 -7.00 0.61 -21.24
N CYS A 221 -6.88 1.90 -21.56
CA CYS A 221 -7.97 2.87 -21.51
C CYS A 221 -8.83 2.92 -22.78
N ASP A 222 -8.54 2.07 -23.78
CA ASP A 222 -9.27 2.01 -25.06
C ASP A 222 -9.38 3.37 -25.76
N LEU A 223 -8.29 4.14 -25.73
CA LEU A 223 -8.25 5.49 -26.30
C LEU A 223 -7.95 5.42 -27.81
N ASP A 224 -8.54 6.36 -28.56
CA ASP A 224 -8.15 6.58 -29.95
C ASP A 224 -6.68 7.05 -29.96
N PRO A 225 -5.78 6.40 -30.72
CA PRO A 225 -4.38 6.78 -30.81
C PRO A 225 -4.13 8.10 -31.57
N SER A 226 -5.16 8.70 -32.18
CA SER A 226 -5.07 9.88 -33.05
C SER A 226 -4.88 11.20 -32.28
N PRO A 227 -5.76 11.57 -31.31
CA PRO A 227 -5.58 12.78 -30.50
C PRO A 227 -4.47 12.61 -29.45
N LEU A 228 -3.93 13.74 -28.96
CA LEU A 228 -3.13 13.74 -27.73
C LEU A 228 -4.02 13.42 -26.52
N ASN A 229 -3.44 12.86 -25.44
CA ASN A 229 -4.22 12.58 -24.22
C ASN A 229 -4.93 13.82 -23.66
N SER A 230 -4.31 15.01 -23.80
CA SER A 230 -4.88 16.30 -23.40
C SER A 230 -6.04 16.77 -24.26
N GLU A 231 -6.22 16.19 -25.44
CA GLU A 231 -7.27 16.52 -26.41
C GLU A 231 -8.46 15.57 -26.32
N VAL A 232 -8.37 14.52 -25.48
CA VAL A 232 -9.46 13.57 -25.25
C VAL A 232 -10.36 14.13 -24.13
N GLU A 233 -11.58 14.52 -24.49
CA GLU A 233 -12.54 15.15 -23.56
C GLU A 233 -12.88 14.28 -22.34
N ASP A 234 -12.99 12.96 -22.51
CA ASP A 234 -13.34 11.98 -21.46
C ASP A 234 -12.13 11.25 -20.86
N PHE A 235 -10.90 11.75 -21.10
CA PHE A 235 -9.65 11.08 -20.72
C PHE A 235 -9.64 10.64 -19.24
N ASN A 236 -10.01 11.56 -18.34
CA ASN A 236 -10.01 11.29 -16.90
C ASN A 236 -11.04 10.21 -16.51
N GLU A 237 -12.20 10.19 -17.17
CA GLU A 237 -13.23 9.17 -16.93
C GLU A 237 -12.76 7.79 -17.40
N GLN A 238 -12.13 7.73 -18.57
CA GLN A 238 -11.54 6.50 -19.09
C GLN A 238 -10.41 5.99 -18.20
N MET A 239 -9.57 6.89 -17.68
CA MET A 239 -8.54 6.52 -16.71
C MET A 239 -9.15 5.95 -15.43
N GLN A 240 -10.17 6.58 -14.84
CA GLN A 240 -10.78 6.07 -13.61
C GLN A 240 -11.46 4.71 -13.82
N LYS A 241 -12.10 4.52 -14.97
CA LYS A 241 -12.77 3.27 -15.35
C LYS A 241 -11.79 2.12 -15.54
N HIS A 242 -10.69 2.36 -16.25
CA HIS A 242 -9.76 1.30 -16.66
C HIS A 242 -8.58 1.12 -15.70
N MET A 243 -8.19 2.17 -15.00
CA MET A 243 -7.07 2.19 -14.04
C MET A 243 -7.57 2.47 -12.61
N PRO A 244 -8.19 1.47 -11.96
CA PRO A 244 -8.69 1.62 -10.61
C PRO A 244 -7.53 1.92 -9.64
N PRO A 245 -7.80 2.53 -8.48
CA PRO A 245 -6.78 2.87 -7.48
C PRO A 245 -5.80 1.75 -7.14
N GLY A 246 -6.26 0.50 -7.01
CA GLY A 246 -5.38 -0.63 -6.73
C GLY A 246 -4.38 -0.95 -7.84
N LEU A 247 -4.78 -0.79 -9.11
CA LEU A 247 -3.85 -0.95 -10.25
C LEU A 247 -2.84 0.18 -10.28
N ARG A 248 -3.28 1.43 -10.04
CA ARG A 248 -2.39 2.59 -9.97
C ARG A 248 -1.36 2.42 -8.86
N TYR A 249 -1.80 2.01 -7.67
CA TYR A 249 -0.90 1.68 -6.56
C TYR A 249 0.11 0.60 -6.97
N ALA A 250 -0.36 -0.51 -7.55
CA ALA A 250 0.50 -1.62 -7.96
C ALA A 250 1.57 -1.16 -8.96
N CYS A 251 1.19 -0.42 -10.00
CA CYS A 251 2.12 0.10 -10.98
C CYS A 251 3.13 1.08 -10.39
N MET A 252 2.73 1.87 -9.39
CA MET A 252 3.58 2.90 -8.78
C MET A 252 4.55 2.35 -7.74
N HIS A 253 4.12 1.36 -6.96
CA HIS A 253 4.81 1.01 -5.70
C HIS A 253 5.42 -0.40 -5.71
N VAL A 254 5.22 -1.18 -6.78
CA VAL A 254 5.80 -2.53 -6.91
C VAL A 254 7.32 -2.54 -6.68
N ALA A 255 8.06 -1.55 -7.22
CA ALA A 255 9.51 -1.50 -7.09
C ALA A 255 9.97 -1.26 -5.65
N ALA A 256 9.26 -0.39 -4.92
CA ALA A 256 9.54 -0.11 -3.53
C ALA A 256 9.35 -1.37 -2.66
N HIS A 257 8.25 -2.10 -2.87
CA HIS A 257 8.01 -3.36 -2.18
C HIS A 257 9.03 -4.45 -2.53
N VAL A 258 9.39 -4.60 -3.81
CA VAL A 258 10.45 -5.55 -4.22
C VAL A 258 11.75 -5.22 -3.50
N SER A 259 12.17 -3.96 -3.49
CA SER A 259 13.45 -3.54 -2.90
C SER A 259 13.57 -3.83 -1.40
N GLN A 260 12.44 -3.93 -0.69
CA GLN A 260 12.34 -4.17 0.74
C GLN A 260 11.94 -5.62 1.09
N ALA A 261 11.66 -6.45 0.09
CA ALA A 261 11.36 -7.87 0.28
C ALA A 261 12.63 -8.67 0.66
N PRO A 262 12.51 -9.85 1.30
CA PRO A 262 13.65 -10.68 1.62
C PRO A 262 14.40 -11.07 0.34
N ILE A 263 15.70 -10.82 0.30
CA ILE A 263 16.56 -11.07 -0.88
C ILE A 263 16.49 -12.49 -1.41
N ASN A 264 16.14 -13.46 -0.56
CA ASN A 264 16.00 -14.88 -0.89
C ASN A 264 14.57 -15.33 -1.21
N SER A 265 13.64 -14.39 -1.46
CA SER A 265 12.28 -14.71 -1.88
C SER A 265 12.27 -15.25 -3.32
N GLY A 266 11.96 -16.54 -3.46
CA GLY A 266 11.74 -17.17 -4.77
C GLY A 266 10.48 -16.63 -5.46
N ASP A 267 9.40 -16.41 -4.71
CA ASP A 267 8.12 -15.93 -5.25
C ASP A 267 8.25 -14.52 -5.85
N VAL A 268 8.98 -13.62 -5.19
CA VAL A 268 9.26 -12.28 -5.73
C VAL A 268 10.17 -12.37 -6.95
N GLU A 269 11.18 -13.24 -6.91
CA GLU A 269 12.06 -13.47 -8.06
C GLU A 269 11.29 -13.91 -9.30
N ASP A 270 10.43 -14.92 -9.15
CA ASP A 270 9.62 -15.45 -10.25
C ASP A 270 8.61 -14.42 -10.74
N SER A 271 8.01 -13.65 -9.83
CA SER A 271 7.09 -12.56 -10.19
C SER A 271 7.78 -11.46 -11.00
N VAL A 272 9.00 -11.04 -10.60
CA VAL A 272 9.80 -10.06 -11.36
C VAL A 272 10.14 -10.59 -12.75
N LYS A 273 10.54 -11.86 -12.88
CA LYS A 273 10.83 -12.50 -14.18
C LYS A 273 9.60 -12.52 -15.09
N ILE A 274 8.45 -12.95 -14.57
CA ILE A 274 7.20 -13.02 -15.34
C ILE A 274 6.79 -11.63 -15.78
N PHE A 275 6.77 -10.66 -14.85
CA PHE A 275 6.42 -9.27 -15.12
C PHE A 275 7.28 -8.68 -16.24
N ALA A 276 8.58 -8.86 -16.13
CA ALA A 276 9.54 -8.33 -17.08
C ALA A 276 9.39 -8.92 -18.49
N LYS A 277 8.92 -10.17 -18.60
CA LYS A 277 8.67 -10.83 -19.88
C LYS A 277 7.30 -10.47 -20.48
N VAL A 278 6.27 -10.29 -19.65
CA VAL A 278 4.87 -10.27 -20.10
C VAL A 278 4.21 -8.90 -19.97
N SER A 279 4.49 -8.16 -18.91
CA SER A 279 3.73 -6.96 -18.52
C SER A 279 4.53 -5.67 -18.60
N LEU A 280 5.83 -5.72 -18.93
CA LEU A 280 6.72 -4.56 -18.86
C LEU A 280 6.31 -3.42 -19.80
N MET A 281 5.94 -3.75 -21.05
CA MET A 281 5.47 -2.77 -22.03
C MET A 281 4.16 -2.11 -21.60
N THR A 282 3.19 -2.93 -21.18
CA THR A 282 1.87 -2.44 -20.77
C THR A 282 1.93 -1.68 -19.46
N TRP A 283 2.88 -2.00 -18.58
CA TRP A 283 3.18 -1.20 -17.38
C TRP A 283 3.76 0.17 -17.74
N LEU A 284 4.71 0.26 -18.69
CA LEU A 284 5.24 1.55 -19.16
C LEU A 284 4.14 2.41 -19.80
N GLU A 285 3.22 1.81 -20.53
CA GLU A 285 2.04 2.50 -21.07
C GLU A 285 1.20 3.11 -19.93
N VAL A 286 0.90 2.33 -18.88
CA VAL A 286 0.17 2.82 -17.70
C VAL A 286 0.90 3.98 -17.02
N LEU A 287 2.22 3.87 -16.84
CA LEU A 287 3.02 4.99 -16.31
C LEU A 287 2.97 6.21 -17.24
N GLY A 288 2.94 6.01 -18.56
CA GLY A 288 2.74 7.04 -19.57
C GLY A 288 1.42 7.77 -19.41
N LEU A 289 0.32 7.03 -19.30
CA LEU A 289 -1.02 7.58 -19.06
C LEU A 289 -1.09 8.36 -17.76
N MET A 290 -0.31 7.96 -16.74
CA MET A 290 -0.21 8.66 -15.47
C MET A 290 0.78 9.84 -15.48
N GLY A 291 1.55 10.06 -16.55
CA GLY A 291 2.61 11.07 -16.61
C GLY A 291 3.81 10.76 -15.71
N ARG A 292 4.07 9.48 -15.42
CA ARG A 292 5.10 8.98 -14.46
C ARG A 292 6.20 8.16 -15.14
N THR A 293 6.38 8.30 -16.45
CA THR A 293 7.41 7.57 -17.22
C THR A 293 8.83 7.83 -16.75
N ASN A 294 9.11 9.03 -16.23
CA ASN A 294 10.42 9.39 -15.68
C ASN A 294 10.80 8.52 -14.47
N ASP A 295 9.82 8.01 -13.73
CA ASP A 295 10.08 7.18 -12.54
C ASP A 295 10.42 5.74 -12.91
N ALA A 296 10.06 5.29 -14.12
CA ALA A 296 10.21 3.91 -14.55
C ALA A 296 11.67 3.43 -14.47
N VAL A 297 12.63 4.31 -14.79
CA VAL A 297 14.06 3.99 -14.71
C VAL A 297 14.49 3.75 -13.25
N GLY A 298 14.09 4.61 -12.32
CA GLY A 298 14.40 4.45 -10.90
C GLY A 298 13.77 3.19 -10.31
N MET A 299 12.50 2.94 -10.66
CA MET A 299 11.78 1.72 -10.26
C MET A 299 12.46 0.45 -10.78
N ALA A 300 12.90 0.46 -12.04
CA ALA A 300 13.64 -0.65 -12.63
C ALA A 300 14.99 -0.88 -11.92
N SER A 301 15.74 0.18 -11.66
CA SER A 301 17.02 0.11 -10.94
C SER A 301 16.86 -0.47 -9.53
N LEU A 302 15.79 -0.14 -8.81
CA LEU A 302 15.49 -0.72 -7.50
C LEU A 302 15.30 -2.24 -7.56
N MET A 303 14.50 -2.72 -8.52
CA MET A 303 14.29 -4.16 -8.70
C MET A 303 15.57 -4.89 -9.13
N GLU A 304 16.38 -4.27 -9.98
CA GLU A 304 17.65 -4.82 -10.43
C GLU A 304 18.67 -4.91 -9.27
N LEU A 305 18.77 -3.88 -8.44
CA LEU A 305 19.65 -3.87 -7.28
C LEU A 305 19.28 -4.99 -6.29
N TRP A 306 17.99 -5.15 -6.03
CA TRP A 306 17.49 -6.25 -5.20
C TRP A 306 17.88 -7.61 -5.77
N PHE A 307 17.76 -7.80 -7.09
CA PHE A 307 18.14 -9.05 -7.76
C PHE A 307 19.65 -9.33 -7.64
N LYS A 308 20.49 -8.31 -7.85
CA LYS A 308 21.96 -8.41 -7.78
C LYS A 308 22.49 -8.62 -6.37
N SER A 309 21.75 -8.23 -5.35
CA SER A 309 22.19 -8.31 -3.95
C SER A 309 22.14 -9.75 -3.38
N LYS A 310 21.73 -10.74 -4.17
CA LYS A 310 21.70 -12.15 -3.77
C LYS A 310 23.11 -12.69 -3.51
N PRO A 311 23.34 -13.39 -2.39
CA PRO A 311 24.60 -14.10 -2.17
C PRO A 311 24.82 -15.10 -3.31
N GLN A 312 26.03 -15.12 -3.89
CA GLN A 312 26.44 -16.21 -4.78
C GLN A 312 26.46 -17.50 -3.97
N GLN A 313 25.36 -18.26 -3.95
CA GLN A 313 25.40 -19.64 -3.49
C GLN A 313 26.17 -20.48 -4.51
N ASN A 314 26.69 -21.65 -4.11
CA ASN A 314 27.47 -22.61 -4.91
C ASN A 314 26.75 -23.18 -6.16
N SER A 315 25.69 -22.54 -6.63
CA SER A 315 25.02 -22.74 -7.91
C SER A 315 25.57 -21.70 -8.91
N PRO A 316 25.49 -21.94 -10.24
CA PRO A 316 25.81 -20.88 -11.19
C PRO A 316 25.00 -19.63 -10.82
N PRO A 317 25.59 -18.42 -10.91
CA PRO A 317 24.91 -17.20 -10.52
C PRO A 317 23.55 -17.19 -11.19
N SER A 318 22.46 -17.03 -10.42
CA SER A 318 21.18 -16.70 -10.99
C SER A 318 21.40 -15.38 -11.72
N GLN A 319 21.68 -15.46 -13.01
CA GLN A 319 21.94 -14.27 -13.78
C GLN A 319 20.64 -13.47 -13.72
N PRO A 320 20.71 -12.15 -13.45
CA PRO A 320 19.57 -11.28 -13.72
C PRO A 320 19.09 -11.64 -15.12
N PRO A 321 17.77 -11.83 -15.31
CA PRO A 321 17.29 -12.31 -16.58
C PRO A 321 17.90 -11.43 -17.66
N SER A 322 18.66 -12.02 -18.59
CA SER A 322 19.52 -11.25 -19.50
C SER A 322 18.72 -10.20 -20.27
N TYR A 323 17.43 -10.46 -20.50
CA TYR A 323 16.47 -9.52 -21.06
C TYR A 323 16.11 -8.34 -20.15
N LEU A 324 16.15 -8.43 -18.82
CA LEU A 324 15.90 -7.29 -17.92
C LEU A 324 17.03 -6.26 -17.99
N ILE A 325 18.29 -6.74 -17.95
CA ILE A 325 19.47 -5.88 -18.11
C ILE A 325 19.56 -5.35 -19.54
N ASP A 326 19.31 -6.17 -20.55
CA ASP A 326 19.35 -5.73 -21.94
C ASP A 326 18.17 -4.79 -22.26
N PHE A 327 16.97 -5.05 -21.73
CA PHE A 327 15.81 -4.18 -21.90
C PHE A 327 15.97 -2.85 -21.18
N PHE A 328 16.37 -2.83 -19.91
CA PHE A 328 16.57 -1.57 -19.18
C PHE A 328 17.86 -0.86 -19.59
N GLY A 329 18.90 -1.60 -19.96
CA GLY A 329 20.08 -1.07 -20.62
C GLY A 329 19.73 -0.39 -21.95
N ARG A 330 18.85 -1.00 -22.76
CA ARG A 330 18.27 -0.36 -23.96
C ARG A 330 17.32 0.79 -23.63
N LEU A 331 16.56 0.74 -22.53
CA LEU A 331 15.71 1.85 -22.07
C LEU A 331 16.56 3.08 -21.67
N ILE A 332 17.69 2.83 -21.00
CA ILE A 332 18.68 3.83 -20.58
C ILE A 332 19.48 4.36 -21.78
N LEU A 333 19.87 3.49 -22.73
CA LEU A 333 20.68 3.85 -23.91
C LEU A 333 19.88 4.46 -25.05
N HIS A 334 18.62 4.05 -25.23
CA HIS A 334 17.79 4.51 -26.34
C HIS A 334 16.73 5.53 -25.95
N SER A 335 16.43 5.72 -24.65
CA SER A 335 15.52 6.74 -24.08
C SER A 335 14.45 7.37 -25.00
N ASP A 336 13.79 6.54 -25.82
CA ASP A 336 12.51 6.84 -26.46
C ASP A 336 11.36 6.58 -25.47
N VAL A 337 11.63 6.68 -24.16
CA VAL A 337 10.61 7.00 -23.15
C VAL A 337 9.90 8.30 -23.55
N ALA A 338 10.59 9.17 -24.30
CA ALA A 338 10.02 10.31 -24.99
C ALA A 338 8.86 9.94 -25.93
N LEU A 339 8.78 8.78 -26.58
CA LEU A 339 7.68 8.46 -27.52
C LEU A 339 6.40 7.95 -26.84
N ILE A 340 6.52 7.23 -25.71
CA ILE A 340 5.37 6.93 -24.84
C ILE A 340 4.94 8.22 -24.12
N SER A 341 5.91 9.08 -23.78
CA SER A 341 5.67 10.38 -23.17
C SER A 341 5.15 11.45 -24.16
N VAL A 342 5.44 11.38 -25.47
CA VAL A 342 5.04 12.41 -26.45
C VAL A 342 3.52 12.46 -26.66
N ARG A 343 2.79 11.39 -26.32
CA ARG A 343 1.32 11.40 -26.29
C ARG A 343 0.73 11.88 -24.96
N SER A 344 1.49 11.81 -23.86
CA SER A 344 1.06 12.22 -22.52
C SER A 344 1.64 13.56 -22.03
N ALA A 345 2.70 14.07 -22.67
CA ALA A 345 3.49 15.20 -22.23
C ALA A 345 3.52 16.33 -23.27
N GLN A 346 2.42 17.08 -23.36
CA GLN A 346 2.49 18.53 -23.57
C GLN A 346 1.56 19.29 -22.60
N ALA A 347 1.40 18.78 -21.37
CA ALA A 347 0.83 19.57 -20.28
C ALA A 347 1.85 20.56 -19.67
N THR A 348 3.15 20.45 -19.97
CA THR A 348 4.16 21.44 -19.56
C THR A 348 5.25 21.61 -20.63
N SER A 349 5.26 22.77 -21.29
CA SER A 349 6.36 23.36 -22.08
C SER A 349 6.79 22.69 -23.42
N GLY A 350 6.33 23.25 -24.54
CA GLY A 350 7.15 23.65 -25.69
C GLY A 350 7.88 22.59 -26.56
N ALA A 351 7.19 22.14 -27.62
CA ALA A 351 7.68 21.77 -28.97
C ALA A 351 8.86 20.78 -29.15
N LEU A 352 8.57 19.61 -29.76
CA LEU A 352 9.52 18.82 -30.59
C LEU A 352 8.82 18.20 -31.82
N PRO A 353 9.51 17.96 -32.97
CA PRO A 353 8.89 17.67 -34.26
C PRO A 353 8.58 16.18 -34.55
N LEU A 354 7.44 15.94 -35.20
CA LEU A 354 6.82 14.64 -35.53
C LEU A 354 7.37 13.96 -36.82
N GLN A 355 8.63 13.48 -36.83
CA GLN A 355 9.14 12.73 -38.01
C GLN A 355 9.60 11.27 -37.78
N ASN A 356 9.59 10.75 -36.55
CA ASN A 356 10.18 9.42 -36.27
C ASN A 356 9.22 8.22 -36.16
N LEU A 357 7.91 8.38 -36.36
CA LEU A 357 6.91 7.32 -36.11
C LEU A 357 7.06 6.05 -36.97
N LYS A 358 7.63 6.13 -38.18
CA LYS A 358 7.78 4.95 -39.07
C LYS A 358 8.88 3.98 -38.65
N ASN A 359 9.92 4.46 -37.96
CA ASN A 359 11.05 3.62 -37.52
C ASN A 359 10.75 2.86 -36.21
N VAL A 360 9.73 3.30 -35.48
CA VAL A 360 9.31 2.73 -34.18
C VAL A 360 8.61 1.39 -34.35
N ASN A 361 7.72 1.26 -35.35
CA ASN A 361 7.03 0.00 -35.62
C ASN A 361 8.02 -1.12 -36.04
N SER A 362 9.08 -0.79 -36.77
CA SER A 362 10.13 -1.76 -37.12
C SER A 362 10.99 -2.17 -35.92
N PHE A 363 11.24 -1.26 -34.98
CA PHE A 363 12.04 -1.54 -33.78
C PHE A 363 11.27 -2.39 -32.77
N VAL A 364 10.00 -2.06 -32.52
CA VAL A 364 9.09 -2.87 -31.67
C VAL A 364 8.85 -4.26 -32.28
N ALA A 365 8.70 -4.36 -33.61
CA ALA A 365 8.60 -5.65 -34.29
C ALA A 365 9.87 -6.51 -34.16
N GLY A 366 11.06 -5.90 -34.16
CA GLY A 366 12.33 -6.59 -33.96
C GLY A 366 12.56 -7.13 -32.55
N ILE A 367 11.90 -6.56 -31.54
CA ILE A 367 11.93 -7.03 -30.15
C ILE A 367 10.89 -8.14 -29.91
N LEU A 368 9.71 -8.05 -30.54
CA LEU A 368 8.63 -9.03 -30.37
C LEU A 368 8.82 -10.32 -31.20
N HIS A 369 9.57 -10.27 -32.30
CA HIS A 369 9.93 -11.43 -33.11
C HIS A 369 11.43 -11.42 -33.43
N PRO A 370 12.28 -12.06 -32.59
CA PRO A 370 13.68 -12.25 -32.95
C PRO A 370 13.72 -13.25 -34.12
N ALA A 371 14.01 -12.77 -35.32
CA ALA A 371 14.23 -13.64 -36.47
C ALA A 371 15.45 -14.53 -36.17
N SER A 372 15.23 -15.84 -36.13
CA SER A 372 16.27 -16.85 -36.14
C SER A 372 17.03 -16.75 -37.47
N GLY A 373 18.28 -16.26 -37.46
CA GLY A 373 19.11 -16.24 -38.66
C GLY A 373 20.44 -15.49 -38.52
N ASP A 374 21.52 -16.25 -38.49
CA ASP A 374 22.86 -15.97 -39.02
C ASP A 374 23.76 -14.92 -38.35
N LEU A 375 24.38 -15.38 -37.26
CA LEU A 375 25.76 -15.02 -36.92
C LEU A 375 26.74 -15.60 -37.96
N HIS A 376 26.99 -14.90 -39.07
CA HIS A 376 28.31 -14.91 -39.70
C HIS A 376 28.46 -13.85 -40.80
N ARG A 377 29.58 -13.14 -40.74
CA ARG A 377 30.17 -12.20 -41.72
C ARG A 377 29.83 -10.71 -41.54
N SER A 378 30.46 -10.12 -40.53
CA SER A 378 31.07 -8.80 -40.67
C SER A 378 32.38 -8.76 -39.88
N ALA A 379 33.40 -9.41 -40.42
CA ALA A 379 34.77 -9.29 -39.96
C ALA A 379 35.69 -9.36 -41.18
N GLN A 380 35.75 -8.26 -41.94
CA GLN A 380 36.85 -7.96 -42.87
C GLN A 380 36.74 -6.50 -43.32
N SER A 381 37.30 -5.61 -42.50
CA SER A 381 37.88 -4.34 -42.96
C SER A 381 38.60 -3.71 -41.77
N HIS A 382 39.87 -4.05 -41.58
CA HIS A 382 40.92 -3.18 -41.06
C HIS A 382 42.21 -3.97 -40.80
N GLN A 383 43.11 -3.96 -41.78
CA GLN A 383 44.57 -4.07 -41.63
C GLN A 383 45.13 -3.54 -42.96
N SER A 384 45.46 -2.25 -43.04
CA SER A 384 46.72 -1.60 -42.63
C SER A 384 47.66 -1.43 -43.83
N PHE A 385 47.67 -0.19 -44.34
CA PHE A 385 48.79 0.42 -45.07
C PHE A 385 49.81 0.86 -44.02
N VAL A 386 51.08 0.49 -44.16
CA VAL A 386 52.29 1.35 -44.09
C VAL A 386 53.53 0.46 -44.24
N ALA A 387 54.32 0.81 -45.27
CA ALA A 387 55.73 0.50 -45.58
C ALA A 387 56.13 -0.96 -45.84
#